data_AF-A0A853JEE8-F1
#
_entry.id   AF-A0A853JEE8-F1
#
_cell.length_a   1.000
_cell.length_b   1.000
_cell.length_c   1.000
_cell.angle_alpha   90.00
_cell.angle_beta   90.00
_cell.angle_gamma   90.00
#
_symmetry.space_group_name_H-M   'P 1'
#
loop_
_entity.id
_entity.type
_entity.pdbx_description
1 polymer ?
#
loop_
_entity_poly.entity_id
_entity_poly.type
_entity_poly.pdbx_seq_one_letter_code
_entity_poly.pdbx_strand_id
1 'polypeptide(L)'
;MDDLSTKAFEHAWRYFELHAQQRMTVFNFFLFLVGLVGAGIATSAQAAKELALLSLFLGLLLAFTSFIFWKLDQRVSVLMKRAEVAMALLEPHLPNDAARLFSGEPPLTAEACMSGNVWTRHWTYGRSFRVTFCTTGAFGVLAAFASGLRLAGVLQW
;
A
#
# COMPACT_ATOMS: atom_id res chain seq x y z
N MET A 1 8.10 26.10 -25.97
CA MET A 1 8.37 25.68 -24.59
C MET A 1 9.79 26.09 -24.28
N ASP A 2 9.97 26.94 -23.27
CA ASP A 2 11.28 27.48 -22.91
C ASP A 2 12.13 26.39 -22.24
N ASP A 3 13.46 26.47 -22.35
CA ASP A 3 14.42 25.48 -21.78
C ASP A 3 14.15 25.19 -20.29
N LEU A 4 13.73 26.21 -19.55
CA LEU A 4 13.37 26.10 -18.13
C LEU A 4 12.13 25.23 -17.90
N SER A 5 11.10 25.36 -18.73
CA SER A 5 9.87 24.56 -18.63
C SER A 5 10.15 23.08 -18.91
N THR A 6 11.04 22.79 -19.86
CA THR A 6 11.48 21.43 -20.17
C THR A 6 12.22 20.80 -18.99
N LYS A 7 13.14 21.53 -18.37
CA LYS A 7 13.85 21.07 -17.16
C LYS A 7 12.90 20.87 -15.98
N ALA A 8 11.92 21.76 -15.80
CA ALA A 8 10.91 21.62 -14.75
C ALA A 8 10.02 20.38 -14.95
N PHE A 9 9.59 20.11 -16.19
CA PHE A 9 8.83 18.92 -16.54
C PHE A 9 9.63 17.64 -16.30
N GLU A 10 10.88 17.61 -16.77
CA GLU A 10 11.81 16.50 -16.57
C GLU A 10 12.06 16.21 -15.08
N HIS A 11 12.25 17.27 -14.27
CA HIS A 11 12.41 17.13 -12.83
C HIS A 11 11.14 16.57 -12.16
N ALA A 12 9.96 17.07 -12.54
CA ALA A 12 8.69 16.57 -12.01
C ALA A 12 8.45 15.10 -12.40
N TRP A 13 8.77 14.73 -13.63
CA TRP A 13 8.69 13.36 -14.14
C TRP A 13 9.61 12.42 -13.37
N ARG A 14 10.90 12.78 -13.21
CA ARG A 14 11.85 11.98 -12.42
C ARG A 14 11.43 11.83 -10.96
N TYR A 15 10.87 12.89 -10.37
CA TYR A 15 10.36 12.84 -9.01
C TYR A 15 9.14 11.91 -8.88
N PHE A 16 8.22 11.95 -9.85
CA PHE A 16 7.10 11.01 -9.94
C PHE A 16 7.59 9.57 -10.07
N GLU A 17 8.48 9.30 -11.04
CA GLU A 17 9.03 7.98 -11.33
C GLU A 17 9.71 7.37 -10.10
N LEU A 18 10.56 8.16 -9.42
CA LEU A 18 11.24 7.73 -8.21
C LEU A 18 10.25 7.26 -7.13
N HIS A 19 9.20 8.04 -6.86
CA HIS A 19 8.23 7.69 -5.82
C HIS A 19 7.27 6.58 -6.24
N ALA A 20 6.92 6.49 -7.53
CA ALA A 20 6.16 5.36 -8.06
C ALA A 20 6.94 4.05 -7.92
N GLN A 21 8.23 4.05 -8.25
CA GLN A 21 9.11 2.89 -8.07
C GLN A 21 9.30 2.55 -6.59
N GLN A 22 9.53 3.56 -5.74
CA GLN A 22 9.65 3.37 -4.29
C GLN A 22 8.41 2.67 -3.71
N ARG A 23 7.22 3.03 -4.19
CA ARG A 23 5.96 2.43 -3.75
C ARG A 23 5.87 0.93 -4.07
N MET A 24 6.24 0.54 -5.29
CA MET A 24 6.30 -0.87 -5.71
C MET A 24 7.32 -1.66 -4.87
N THR A 25 8.49 -1.09 -4.65
CA THR A 25 9.55 -1.72 -3.84
C THR A 25 9.11 -1.94 -2.39
N VAL A 26 8.50 -0.94 -1.75
CA VAL A 26 7.97 -1.05 -0.39
C VAL A 26 6.89 -2.14 -0.31
N PHE A 27 6.01 -2.22 -1.30
CA PHE A 27 4.99 -3.27 -1.34
C PHE A 27 5.58 -4.68 -1.51
N ASN A 28 6.60 -4.85 -2.35
CA ASN A 28 7.27 -6.13 -2.52
C ASN A 28 7.95 -6.60 -1.21
N PHE A 29 8.61 -5.70 -0.48
CA PHE A 29 9.16 -6.02 0.83
C PHE A 29 8.08 -6.39 1.85
N PHE A 30 6.94 -5.72 1.81
CA PHE A 30 5.79 -6.09 2.63
C PHE A 30 5.34 -7.53 2.34
N LEU A 31 5.11 -7.88 1.07
CA LEU A 31 4.69 -9.25 0.70
C LEU A 31 5.68 -10.31 1.16
N PHE A 32 6.98 -10.04 1.04
CA PHE A 32 8.03 -10.92 1.55
C PHE A 32 7.92 -11.13 3.06
N LEU A 33 7.79 -10.04 3.83
CA LEU A 33 7.64 -10.12 5.29
C LEU A 33 6.36 -10.84 5.71
N VAL A 34 5.24 -10.57 5.02
CA VAL A 34 3.96 -11.23 5.29
C VAL A 34 4.05 -12.73 5.01
N GLY A 35 4.68 -13.13 3.90
CA GLY A 35 4.90 -14.53 3.58
C GLY A 35 5.77 -15.23 4.64
N LEU A 36 6.88 -14.60 5.03
CA LEU A 36 7.80 -15.13 6.03
C LEU A 36 7.15 -15.25 7.41
N VAL A 37 6.56 -14.16 7.92
CA VAL A 37 5.92 -14.14 9.23
C VAL A 37 4.67 -15.02 9.24
N GLY A 38 3.88 -15.01 8.16
CA GLY A 38 2.71 -15.86 8.01
C GLY A 38 3.06 -17.35 8.05
N ALA A 39 4.13 -17.78 7.39
CA ALA A 39 4.65 -19.14 7.50
C ALA A 39 5.11 -19.47 8.93
N GLY A 40 5.75 -18.52 9.61
CA GLY A 40 6.12 -18.66 11.03
C GLY A 40 4.91 -18.83 11.96
N ILE A 41 3.85 -18.06 11.74
CA ILE A 41 2.58 -18.20 12.48
C ILE A 41 1.96 -19.58 12.21
N ALA A 42 1.88 -19.99 10.94
CA ALA A 42 1.27 -21.26 10.57
C ALA A 42 2.01 -22.49 11.13
N THR A 43 3.35 -22.44 11.16
CA THR A 43 4.18 -23.53 11.71
C THR A 43 4.14 -23.57 13.24
N SER A 44 4.23 -22.41 13.91
CA SER A 44 4.14 -22.33 15.37
C SER A 44 2.75 -22.66 15.91
N ALA A 45 1.68 -22.37 15.16
CA ALA A 45 0.32 -22.75 15.53
C ALA A 45 0.10 -24.27 15.52
N GLN A 46 0.71 -24.99 14.56
CA GLN A 46 0.64 -26.45 14.47
C GLN A 46 1.51 -27.17 15.52
N ALA A 47 2.53 -26.49 16.03
CA ALA A 47 3.42 -27.07 17.02
C ALA A 47 2.77 -27.14 18.42
N ALA A 48 3.48 -27.81 19.34
CA ALA A 48 3.09 -27.93 20.74
C ALA A 48 2.91 -26.56 21.42
N LYS A 49 2.17 -26.54 22.53
CA LYS A 49 1.85 -25.31 23.31
C LYS A 49 3.06 -24.44 23.64
N GLU A 50 4.25 -25.01 23.73
CA GLU A 50 5.49 -24.27 23.99
C GLU A 50 5.78 -23.18 22.96
N LEU A 51 5.31 -23.34 21.72
CA LEU A 51 5.46 -22.34 20.65
C LEU A 51 4.29 -21.35 20.55
N ALA A 52 3.26 -21.46 21.40
CA ALA A 52 2.12 -20.53 21.40
C ALA A 52 2.54 -19.09 21.77
N LEU A 53 3.60 -18.94 22.55
CA LEU A 53 4.19 -17.63 22.84
C LEU A 53 4.87 -17.04 21.59
N LEU A 54 5.55 -17.87 20.80
CA LEU A 54 6.14 -17.44 19.54
C LEU A 54 5.06 -17.01 18.53
N SER A 55 3.98 -17.77 18.38
CA SER A 55 2.88 -17.42 17.48
C SER A 55 2.17 -16.12 17.89
N LEU A 56 2.04 -15.87 19.20
CA LEU A 56 1.56 -14.60 19.74
C LEU A 56 2.45 -13.42 19.32
N PHE A 57 3.77 -13.54 19.54
CA PHE A 57 4.73 -12.50 19.16
C PHE A 57 4.75 -12.26 17.64
N LEU A 58 4.69 -13.32 16.83
CA LEU A 58 4.65 -13.20 15.38
C LEU A 58 3.35 -12.55 14.88
N GLY A 59 2.20 -12.83 15.49
CA GLY A 59 0.94 -12.16 15.19
C GLY A 59 0.97 -10.67 15.48
N LEU A 60 1.51 -10.28 16.64
CA LEU A 60 1.72 -8.87 16.99
C LEU A 60 2.72 -8.19 16.05
N LEU A 61 3.80 -8.87 15.69
CA LEU A 61 4.79 -8.39 14.73
C LEU A 61 4.14 -8.16 13.34
N LEU A 62 3.28 -9.06 12.88
CA LEU A 62 2.57 -8.93 11.61
C LEU A 62 1.61 -7.73 11.62
N ALA A 63 0.87 -7.53 12.72
CA ALA A 63 0.00 -6.37 12.88
C ALA A 63 0.79 -5.05 12.90
N PHE A 64 1.89 -5.02 13.66
CA PHE A 64 2.74 -3.84 13.78
C PHE A 64 3.45 -3.48 12.47
N THR A 65 4.03 -4.45 11.79
CA THR A 65 4.66 -4.25 10.48
C THR A 65 3.63 -3.78 9.45
N SER A 66 2.44 -4.37 9.42
CA SER A 66 1.37 -3.90 8.53
C SER A 66 1.00 -2.43 8.76
N PHE A 67 0.92 -2.00 10.03
CA PHE A 67 0.69 -0.59 10.37
C PHE A 67 1.82 0.33 9.88
N ILE A 68 3.10 -0.07 10.05
CA ILE A 68 4.25 0.71 9.56
C ILE A 68 4.20 0.84 8.03
N PHE A 69 4.02 -0.27 7.32
CA PHE A 69 3.98 -0.26 5.86
C PHE A 69 2.79 0.54 5.32
N TRP A 70 1.64 0.49 6.01
CA TRP A 70 0.50 1.35 5.69
C TRP A 70 0.85 2.84 5.78
N LYS A 71 1.58 3.26 6.82
CA LYS A 71 2.01 4.66 6.97
C LYS A 71 3.06 5.07 5.95
N LEU A 72 3.98 4.18 5.60
CA LEU A 72 4.96 4.42 4.54
C LEU A 72 4.28 4.59 3.18
N ASP A 73 3.32 3.70 2.85
CA ASP A 73 2.55 3.79 1.59
C ASP A 73 1.72 5.07 1.51
N GLN A 74 1.09 5.49 2.62
CA GLN A 74 0.38 6.77 2.70
C GLN A 74 1.31 7.94 2.34
N ARG A 75 2.52 7.97 2.92
CA ARG A 75 3.49 9.04 2.64
C ARG A 75 3.88 9.03 1.17
N VAL A 76 4.33 7.89 0.64
CA VAL A 76 4.77 7.80 -0.77
C VAL A 76 3.65 8.17 -1.74
N SER A 77 2.41 7.76 -1.46
CA SER A 77 1.23 8.12 -2.25
C SER A 77 1.00 9.64 -2.30
N VAL A 78 1.24 10.35 -1.20
CA VAL A 78 1.12 11.82 -1.17
C VAL A 78 2.21 12.48 -1.99
N LEU A 79 3.46 11.99 -1.94
CA LEU A 79 4.55 12.53 -2.75
C LEU A 79 4.30 12.32 -4.25
N MET A 80 3.81 11.14 -4.62
CA MET A 80 3.40 10.83 -6.00
C MET A 80 2.30 11.77 -6.48
N LYS A 81 1.24 11.99 -5.68
CA LYS A 81 0.15 12.91 -6.04
C LYS A 81 0.63 14.35 -6.21
N ARG A 82 1.61 14.80 -5.41
CA ARG A 82 2.22 16.13 -5.58
C ARG A 82 2.97 16.26 -6.91
N ALA A 83 3.65 15.20 -7.33
CA ALA A 83 4.33 15.15 -8.61
C ALA A 83 3.33 15.22 -9.78
N GLU A 84 2.22 14.47 -9.69
CA GLU A 84 1.13 14.51 -10.66
C GLU A 84 0.53 15.92 -10.79
N VAL A 85 0.27 16.59 -9.67
CA VAL A 85 -0.23 17.98 -9.68
C VAL A 85 0.78 18.92 -10.34
N ALA A 86 2.07 18.78 -10.05
CA ALA A 86 3.10 19.60 -10.69
C ALA A 86 3.15 19.36 -12.21
N MET A 87 3.03 18.11 -12.67
CA MET A 87 2.99 17.78 -14.08
C MET A 87 1.73 18.32 -14.78
N ALA A 88 0.56 18.18 -14.16
CA ALA A 88 -0.70 18.74 -14.67
C ALA A 88 -0.66 20.27 -14.86
N LEU A 89 0.12 20.99 -14.04
CA LEU A 89 0.32 22.44 -14.20
C LEU A 89 1.29 22.80 -15.34
N LEU A 90 2.21 21.89 -15.70
CA LEU A 90 3.22 22.12 -16.73
C LEU A 90 2.73 21.69 -18.13
N GLU A 91 1.90 20.65 -18.21
CA GLU A 91 1.35 20.08 -19.44
C GLU A 91 0.61 21.05 -20.39
N PRO A 92 -0.10 22.10 -19.92
CA PRO A 92 -0.71 23.09 -20.82
C PRO A 92 0.30 23.79 -21.73
N HIS A 93 1.57 23.84 -21.34
CA HIS A 93 2.65 24.43 -22.12
C HIS A 93 3.25 23.48 -23.17
N LEU A 94 2.81 22.21 -23.19
CA LEU A 94 3.21 21.25 -24.22
C LEU A 94 2.50 21.56 -25.54
N PRO A 95 3.20 21.42 -26.68
CA PRO A 95 2.65 21.72 -28.00
C PRO A 95 1.63 20.69 -28.49
N ASN A 96 1.61 19.49 -27.90
CA ASN A 96 0.73 18.40 -28.31
C ASN A 96 -0.30 18.12 -27.21
N ASP A 97 -1.58 18.34 -27.52
CA ASP A 97 -2.69 18.04 -26.61
C ASP A 97 -2.77 16.55 -26.25
N ALA A 98 -2.35 15.65 -27.15
CA ALA A 98 -2.34 14.21 -26.90
C ALA A 98 -1.28 13.79 -25.86
N ALA A 99 -0.32 14.67 -25.55
CA ALA A 99 0.70 14.42 -24.52
C ALA A 99 0.25 14.88 -23.12
N ARG A 100 -0.95 15.44 -22.98
CA ARG A 100 -1.51 15.88 -21.68
C ARG A 100 -2.18 14.72 -20.96
N LEU A 101 -1.41 14.00 -20.16
CA LEU A 101 -1.85 12.80 -19.43
C LEU A 101 -2.46 13.17 -18.07
N PHE A 102 -1.86 14.12 -17.35
CA PHE A 102 -2.21 14.46 -15.97
C PHE A 102 -3.26 15.58 -15.86
N SER A 103 -3.35 16.46 -16.85
CA SER A 103 -4.27 17.61 -16.83
C SER A 103 -5.74 17.20 -16.88
N GLY A 104 -6.06 16.11 -17.60
CA GLY A 104 -7.42 15.58 -17.75
C GLY A 104 -7.78 14.47 -16.74
N GLU A 105 -6.82 13.97 -15.98
CA GLU A 105 -7.01 12.83 -15.08
C GLU A 105 -8.00 13.10 -13.93
N PRO A 106 -7.98 14.24 -13.20
CA PRO A 106 -8.83 14.46 -12.03
C PRO A 106 -10.34 14.35 -12.29
N PRO A 107 -10.92 14.94 -13.35
CA PRO A 107 -12.35 14.77 -13.65
C PRO A 107 -12.68 13.34 -14.11
N LEU A 108 -11.82 12.71 -14.92
CA LEU A 108 -12.04 11.34 -15.42
C LEU A 108 -11.98 10.29 -14.30
N THR A 109 -11.03 10.42 -13.36
CA THR A 109 -10.97 9.53 -12.19
C THR A 109 -12.10 9.78 -11.20
N ALA A 110 -12.56 11.03 -11.04
CA ALA A 110 -13.71 11.33 -10.20
C ALA A 110 -15.00 10.69 -10.77
N GLU A 111 -15.24 10.81 -12.07
CA GLU A 111 -16.39 10.19 -12.74
C GLU A 111 -16.32 8.66 -12.69
N ALA A 112 -15.17 8.05 -13.00
CA ALA A 112 -14.97 6.60 -12.93
C ALA A 112 -15.06 6.05 -11.50
N CYS A 113 -14.70 6.85 -10.50
CA CYS A 113 -14.87 6.49 -9.08
C CYS A 113 -16.29 6.71 -8.57
N MET A 114 -17.15 7.48 -9.24
CA MET A 114 -18.52 7.77 -8.79
C MET A 114 -19.58 6.96 -9.57
N SER A 115 -19.23 6.45 -10.75
CA SER A 115 -20.11 5.67 -11.60
C SER A 115 -20.12 4.18 -11.20
N GLY A 116 -21.29 3.67 -10.80
CA GLY A 116 -21.55 2.24 -10.64
C GLY A 116 -21.75 1.72 -9.21
N ASN A 117 -22.08 0.44 -9.11
CA ASN A 117 -22.29 -0.27 -7.84
C ASN A 117 -20.95 -0.45 -7.10
N VAL A 118 -20.96 -0.74 -5.79
CA VAL A 118 -19.74 -0.85 -4.96
C VAL A 118 -18.72 -1.85 -5.52
N TRP A 119 -19.20 -2.86 -6.25
CA TRP A 119 -18.41 -3.89 -6.92
C TRP A 119 -17.84 -3.49 -8.29
N THR A 120 -18.52 -2.59 -9.03
CA THR A 120 -18.07 -2.13 -10.36
C THR A 120 -17.27 -0.83 -10.29
N ARG A 121 -17.22 -0.20 -9.12
CA ARG A 121 -16.45 1.01 -8.86
C ARG A 121 -14.97 0.75 -9.14
N HIS A 122 -14.32 1.58 -9.94
CA HIS A 122 -12.87 1.48 -10.12
C HIS A 122 -12.15 1.74 -8.80
N TRP A 123 -11.41 0.75 -8.31
CA TRP A 123 -10.56 0.93 -7.14
C TRP A 123 -9.29 1.64 -7.56
N THR A 124 -9.08 2.83 -7.02
CA THR A 124 -7.77 3.48 -7.13
C THR A 124 -6.70 2.57 -6.55
N TYR A 125 -5.54 2.51 -7.17
CA TYR A 125 -4.39 1.75 -6.70
C TYR A 125 -4.05 2.03 -5.22
N GLY A 126 -4.20 3.29 -4.78
CA GLY A 126 -4.15 3.73 -3.38
C GLY A 126 -5.07 3.01 -2.40
N ARG A 127 -6.26 2.60 -2.85
CA ARG A 127 -7.28 1.97 -2.01
C ARG A 127 -7.05 0.47 -1.88
N SER A 128 -6.62 -0.20 -2.95
CA SER A 128 -6.25 -1.63 -2.94
C SER A 128 -5.14 -1.91 -1.92
N PHE A 129 -4.10 -1.09 -1.92
CA PHE A 129 -2.96 -1.25 -1.00
C PHE A 129 -3.38 -1.12 0.46
N ARG A 130 -4.16 -0.08 0.77
CA ARG A 130 -4.71 0.14 2.12
C ARG A 130 -5.52 -1.04 2.61
N VAL A 131 -6.34 -1.63 1.73
CA VAL A 131 -7.12 -2.82 2.08
C VAL A 131 -6.21 -4.01 2.37
N THR A 132 -5.18 -4.26 1.56
CA THR A 132 -4.21 -5.34 1.82
C THR A 132 -3.52 -5.17 3.18
N PHE A 133 -3.06 -3.97 3.53
CA PHE A 133 -2.46 -3.74 4.85
C PHE A 133 -3.47 -3.98 5.98
N CYS A 134 -4.69 -3.45 5.85
CA CYS A 134 -5.72 -3.64 6.86
C CYS A 134 -6.09 -5.13 7.05
N THR A 135 -6.26 -5.89 5.97
CA THR A 135 -6.62 -7.32 6.06
C THR A 135 -5.49 -8.14 6.68
N THR A 136 -4.24 -7.92 6.27
CA THR A 136 -3.09 -8.62 6.86
C THR A 136 -2.86 -8.22 8.32
N GLY A 137 -3.07 -6.95 8.66
CA GLY A 137 -2.97 -6.48 10.05
C GLY A 137 -4.04 -7.10 10.94
N ALA A 138 -5.28 -7.17 10.45
CA ALA A 138 -6.38 -7.85 11.14
C ALA A 138 -6.08 -9.36 11.32
N PHE A 139 -5.52 -10.01 10.31
CA PHE A 139 -5.06 -11.40 10.43
C PHE A 139 -4.00 -11.57 11.52
N GLY A 140 -3.02 -10.65 11.61
CA GLY A 140 -2.01 -10.66 12.68
C GLY A 140 -2.63 -10.52 14.08
N VAL A 141 -3.60 -9.61 14.25
CA VAL A 141 -4.33 -9.43 15.52
C VAL A 141 -5.13 -10.68 15.88
N LEU A 142 -5.83 -11.29 14.92
CA LEU A 142 -6.59 -12.52 15.13
C LEU A 142 -5.67 -13.69 15.52
N ALA A 143 -4.52 -13.83 14.84
CA ALA A 143 -3.53 -14.85 15.16
C ALA A 143 -2.95 -14.66 16.56
N ALA A 144 -2.63 -13.43 16.94
CA ALA A 144 -2.16 -13.08 18.28
C ALA A 144 -3.23 -13.41 19.34
N PHE A 145 -4.47 -13.00 19.10
CA PHE A 145 -5.58 -13.26 20.02
C PHE A 145 -5.85 -14.75 20.22
N ALA A 146 -5.90 -15.52 19.13
CA ALA A 146 -6.06 -16.98 19.19
C ALA A 146 -4.91 -17.65 19.95
N SER A 147 -3.67 -17.20 19.74
CA SER A 147 -2.50 -17.70 20.46
C SER A 147 -2.56 -17.37 21.95
N GLY A 148 -3.03 -16.17 22.30
CA GLY A 148 -3.23 -15.75 23.69
C GLY A 148 -4.27 -16.61 24.42
N LEU A 149 -5.39 -16.96 23.75
CA LEU A 149 -6.39 -17.87 24.31
C LEU A 149 -5.83 -19.30 24.51
N ARG A 150 -4.93 -19.75 23.64
CA ARG A 150 -4.23 -21.03 23.77
C ARG A 150 -3.32 -21.05 24.99
N LEU A 151 -2.59 -19.94 25.25
CA LEU A 151 -1.75 -19.76 26.44
C LEU A 151 -2.57 -19.71 27.74
N ALA A 152 -3.75 -19.06 27.71
CA ALA A 152 -4.67 -19.01 28.83
C ALA A 152 -5.36 -20.36 29.14
N GLY A 153 -5.12 -21.40 28.32
CA GLY A 153 -5.72 -22.72 28.49
C GLY A 153 -7.18 -22.84 28.05
N VAL A 154 -7.74 -21.79 27.43
CA VAL A 154 -9.14 -21.74 26.97
C VAL A 154 -9.34 -22.52 25.66
N LEU A 155 -8.34 -22.56 24.78
CA LEU A 155 -8.33 -23.40 23.57
C LEU A 155 -7.31 -24.54 23.70
N GLN A 156 -7.71 -25.77 23.35
CA GLN A 156 -6.88 -26.98 23.46
C GLN A 156 -6.60 -27.71 22.13
N TRP A 157 -6.85 -27.07 20.99
CA TRP A 157 -6.37 -27.60 19.70
C TRP A 157 -4.85 -27.37 19.53
#